data_AF-A0A8S3RIQ3-F1
#
_entry.id   AF-A0A8S3RIQ3-F1
#
_cell.length_a   1.000
_cell.length_b   1.000
_cell.length_c   1.000
_cell.angle_alpha   90.00
_cell.angle_beta   90.00
_cell.angle_gamma   90.00
#
_symmetry.space_group_name_H-M   'P 1'
#
loop_
_entity.id
_entity.type
_entity.pdbx_description
1 polymer ?
#
loop_
_entity_poly.entity_id
_entity_poly.type
_entity_poly.pdbx_seq_one_letter_code
_entity_poly.pdbx_strand_id
1 'polypeptide(L)'
;MVWIPRTENERADYLSRIIDSDDWAISEFVFQIVESLWGPHEAFAGELQNLPVSLLSKVNLLPELLSESRAASTTKGYYQSFLRWKKWAILNGIENCDILPAKAFHVAIYLASLTQSSNTVSPVVQAFYSLKWIHSLIGSLCSPTDSSLVINVLEGAKRSLATPTNKKEPISVELLHKMYDAMFSFGNLYNQRIICACFTAFAVF
;
A
#
# COMPACT_ATOMS: atom_id res chain seq x y z
N MET A 1 42.53 16.47 -9.68
CA MET A 1 41.30 16.58 -10.49
C MET A 1 41.72 16.75 -11.94
N VAL A 2 41.32 15.83 -12.81
CA VAL A 2 41.67 15.88 -14.24
C VAL A 2 40.62 16.75 -14.93
N TRP A 3 41.06 17.71 -15.74
CA TRP A 3 40.17 18.59 -16.50
C TRP A 3 39.53 17.80 -17.64
N ILE A 4 38.19 17.76 -17.67
CA ILE A 4 37.42 17.10 -18.73
C ILE A 4 37.07 18.15 -19.79
N PRO A 5 37.35 17.90 -21.08
CA PRO A 5 37.00 18.81 -22.16
C PRO A 5 35.51 19.15 -22.19
N ARG A 6 35.20 20.42 -22.48
CA ARG A 6 33.83 20.95 -22.47
C ARG A 6 32.87 20.18 -23.39
N THR A 7 33.38 19.70 -24.51
CA THR A 7 32.65 18.86 -25.48
C THR A 7 32.23 17.51 -24.89
N GLU A 8 33.02 16.94 -23.98
CA GLU A 8 32.66 15.69 -23.31
C GLU A 8 31.63 15.92 -22.20
N ASN A 9 31.70 17.07 -21.51
CA ASN A 9 30.66 17.45 -20.56
C ASN A 9 29.31 17.72 -21.25
N GLU A 10 29.31 18.37 -22.41
CA GLU A 10 28.09 18.61 -23.20
C GLU A 10 27.49 17.28 -23.71
N ARG A 11 28.34 16.33 -24.10
CA ARG A 11 27.90 14.99 -24.48
C ARG A 11 27.35 14.21 -23.28
N ALA A 12 27.98 14.30 -22.11
CA ALA A 12 27.50 13.67 -20.89
C ALA A 12 26.17 14.27 -20.39
N ASP A 13 26.02 15.59 -20.49
CA ASP A 13 24.77 16.30 -20.13
C ASP A 13 23.64 16.03 -21.14
N TYR A 14 23.97 15.79 -22.41
CA TYR A 14 23.01 15.29 -23.39
C TYR A 14 22.58 13.85 -23.08
N LEU A 15 23.53 12.97 -22.77
CA LEU A 15 23.25 11.57 -22.42
C LEU A 15 22.49 11.42 -21.10
N SER A 16 22.71 12.30 -20.11
CA SER A 16 21.97 12.29 -18.83
C SER A 16 20.52 12.75 -18.95
N ARG A 17 20.19 13.49 -20.02
CA ARG A 17 18.84 13.97 -20.34
C ARG A 17 18.08 13.04 -21.25
N ILE A 18 18.74 12.01 -21.80
CA ILE A 18 18.06 10.89 -22.43
C ILE A 18 17.43 10.10 -21.29
N ILE A 19 16.11 10.22 -21.18
CA ILE A 19 15.30 9.31 -20.36
C ILE A 19 15.40 7.96 -21.04
N ASP A 20 16.05 7.00 -20.38
CA ASP A 20 16.06 5.62 -20.82
C ASP A 20 14.63 5.06 -20.67
N SER A 21 13.90 5.02 -21.78
CA SER A 21 12.57 4.40 -21.80
C SER A 21 12.64 2.88 -21.56
N ASP A 22 13.85 2.32 -21.62
CA ASP A 22 14.17 0.92 -21.36
C ASP A 22 14.92 0.75 -20.03
N ASP A 23 14.70 1.62 -19.03
CA ASP A 23 14.98 1.29 -17.63
C ASP A 23 13.94 0.25 -17.14
N TRP A 24 13.95 -0.96 -17.73
CA TRP A 24 13.22 -2.16 -17.30
C TRP A 24 13.82 -2.75 -16.02
N ALA A 25 14.39 -1.93 -15.14
CA ALA A 25 14.63 -2.34 -13.79
C ALA A 25 13.26 -2.61 -13.18
N ILE A 26 12.82 -3.88 -13.26
CA ILE A 26 11.69 -4.42 -12.51
C ILE A 26 11.85 -3.82 -11.13
N SER A 27 10.93 -2.95 -10.74
CA SER A 27 11.01 -2.30 -9.44
C SER A 27 11.31 -3.41 -8.44
N GLU A 28 12.31 -3.24 -7.57
CA GLU A 28 12.65 -4.23 -6.52
C GLU A 28 11.37 -4.76 -5.83
N PHE A 29 10.38 -3.88 -5.72
CA PHE A 29 9.02 -4.19 -5.33
C PHE A 29 8.26 -5.20 -6.20
N VAL A 30 8.26 -5.02 -7.53
CA VAL A 30 7.70 -5.96 -8.51
C VAL A 30 8.46 -7.28 -8.43
N PHE A 31 9.80 -7.27 -8.34
CA PHE A 31 10.61 -8.49 -8.19
C PHE A 31 10.24 -9.26 -6.91
N GLN A 32 10.04 -8.54 -5.80
CA GLN A 32 9.57 -9.13 -4.55
C GLN A 32 8.14 -9.69 -4.67
N ILE A 33 7.24 -9.03 -5.40
CA ILE A 33 5.91 -9.58 -5.73
C ILE A 33 6.05 -10.87 -6.56
N VAL A 34 6.93 -10.89 -7.56
CA VAL A 34 7.24 -12.06 -8.40
C VAL A 34 7.71 -13.22 -7.54
N GLU A 35 8.74 -13.04 -6.71
CA GLU A 35 9.25 -14.10 -5.84
C GLU A 35 8.22 -14.55 -4.80
N SER A 36 7.42 -13.61 -4.29
CA SER A 36 6.36 -13.89 -3.33
C SER A 36 5.20 -14.68 -3.94
N LEU A 37 4.87 -14.45 -5.21
CA LEU A 37 3.75 -15.10 -5.89
C LEU A 37 4.16 -16.35 -6.67
N TRP A 38 5.40 -16.38 -7.18
CA TRP A 38 5.92 -17.38 -8.12
C TRP A 38 7.27 -17.96 -7.76
N GLY A 39 7.78 -17.67 -6.55
CA GLY A 39 8.90 -18.41 -5.99
C GLY A 39 8.64 -19.92 -6.04
N PRO A 40 9.66 -20.77 -5.88
CA PRO A 40 9.66 -22.18 -6.27
C PRO A 40 8.58 -23.08 -5.63
N HIS A 41 7.72 -22.56 -4.75
CA HIS A 41 6.75 -23.32 -3.98
C HIS A 41 5.32 -22.75 -3.88
N GLU A 42 4.94 -21.62 -4.50
CA GLU A 42 3.67 -20.96 -4.14
C GLU A 42 2.77 -20.56 -5.35
N ALA A 43 1.45 -20.66 -5.11
CA ALA A 43 0.27 -20.39 -5.94
C ALA A 43 0.16 -21.01 -7.35
N PHE A 44 1.13 -20.78 -8.24
CA PHE A 44 1.01 -21.09 -9.68
C PHE A 44 1.96 -22.17 -10.18
N ALA A 45 2.75 -22.80 -9.30
CA ALA A 45 3.74 -23.79 -9.67
C ALA A 45 3.17 -24.93 -10.54
N GLY A 46 1.95 -25.40 -10.26
CA GLY A 46 1.27 -26.42 -11.05
C GLY A 46 0.82 -25.91 -12.44
N GLU A 47 0.43 -24.64 -12.57
CA GLU A 47 0.06 -24.04 -13.85
C GLU A 47 1.30 -23.81 -14.73
N LEU A 48 2.40 -23.36 -14.12
CA LEU A 48 3.67 -23.14 -14.80
C LEU A 48 4.28 -24.45 -15.35
N GLN A 49 4.13 -25.56 -14.64
CA GLN A 49 4.59 -26.89 -15.10
C GLN A 49 3.87 -27.38 -16.37
N ASN A 50 2.63 -26.93 -16.58
CA ASN A 50 1.81 -27.33 -17.73
C ASN A 50 1.83 -26.29 -18.87
N LEU A 51 2.63 -25.22 -18.73
CA LEU A 51 2.66 -24.13 -19.69
C LEU A 51 3.55 -24.46 -20.90
N PRO A 52 3.09 -24.24 -22.14
CA PRO A 52 3.96 -24.33 -23.31
C PRO A 52 5.19 -23.42 -23.19
N VAL A 53 6.36 -23.93 -23.55
CA VAL A 53 7.64 -23.21 -23.44
C VAL A 53 7.60 -21.84 -24.16
N SER A 54 6.88 -21.75 -25.27
CA SER A 54 6.68 -20.50 -26.02
C SER A 54 5.96 -19.39 -25.25
N LEU A 55 5.24 -19.73 -24.19
CA LEU A 55 4.51 -18.79 -23.34
C LEU A 55 5.25 -18.42 -22.05
N LEU A 56 6.32 -19.15 -21.69
CA LEU A 56 7.10 -18.87 -20.47
C LEU A 56 7.68 -17.45 -20.48
N SER A 57 8.09 -16.95 -21.64
CA SER A 57 8.61 -15.58 -21.77
C SER A 57 7.58 -14.51 -21.39
N LYS A 58 6.28 -14.80 -21.53
CA LYS A 58 5.19 -13.88 -21.19
C LYS A 58 4.83 -13.90 -19.71
N VAL A 59 5.20 -14.95 -18.98
CA VAL A 59 4.94 -15.04 -17.52
C VAL A 59 5.61 -13.88 -16.78
N ASN A 60 6.80 -13.47 -17.23
CA ASN A 60 7.54 -12.36 -16.64
C ASN A 60 6.84 -11.00 -16.78
N LEU A 61 5.85 -10.86 -17.67
CA LEU A 61 5.05 -9.63 -17.84
C LEU A 61 3.92 -9.53 -16.83
N LEU A 62 3.47 -10.66 -16.27
CA LEU A 62 2.35 -10.68 -15.35
C LEU A 62 2.55 -9.83 -14.08
N PRO A 63 3.73 -9.67 -13.46
CA PRO A 63 3.78 -9.06 -12.14
C PRO A 63 3.80 -7.54 -12.23
N GLU A 64 4.41 -7.01 -13.29
CA GLU A 64 4.33 -5.62 -13.69
C GLU A 64 2.87 -5.24 -13.93
N LEU A 65 2.17 -5.98 -14.80
CA LEU A 65 0.74 -5.74 -15.08
C LEU A 65 -0.15 -5.88 -13.84
N LEU A 66 0.11 -6.87 -12.97
CA LEU A 66 -0.62 -7.03 -11.71
C LEU A 66 -0.34 -5.87 -10.74
N SER A 67 0.88 -5.31 -10.75
CA SER A 67 1.25 -4.17 -9.92
C SER A 67 0.58 -2.87 -10.37
N GLU A 68 0.36 -2.72 -11.68
CA GLU A 68 -0.34 -1.59 -12.33
C GLU A 68 -1.86 -1.65 -12.20
N SER A 69 -2.43 -2.80 -11.81
CA SER A 69 -3.87 -2.95 -11.58
C SER A 69 -4.43 -1.99 -10.51
N ARG A 70 -3.55 -1.35 -9.71
CA ARG A 70 -3.88 -0.38 -8.67
C ARG A 70 -2.82 0.73 -8.63
N ALA A 71 -3.14 1.83 -7.95
CA ALA A 71 -2.19 2.89 -7.69
C ALA A 71 -0.94 2.35 -6.96
N ALA A 72 0.25 2.77 -7.40
CA ALA A 72 1.53 2.26 -6.87
C ALA A 72 1.65 2.33 -5.34
N SER A 73 1.13 3.39 -4.71
CA SER A 73 1.11 3.53 -3.25
C SER A 73 0.24 2.47 -2.56
N THR A 74 -0.88 2.10 -3.17
CA THR A 74 -1.80 1.07 -2.67
C THR A 74 -1.22 -0.32 -2.84
N THR A 75 -0.69 -0.63 -4.04
CA THR A 75 0.00 -1.89 -4.33
C THR A 75 1.14 -2.10 -3.32
N LYS A 76 1.96 -1.07 -3.10
CA LYS A 76 3.03 -1.08 -2.10
C LYS A 76 2.52 -1.32 -0.69
N GLY A 77 1.48 -0.61 -0.27
CA GLY A 77 0.87 -0.75 1.05
C GLY A 77 0.31 -2.15 1.30
N TYR A 78 -0.36 -2.75 0.29
CA TYR A 78 -0.91 -4.10 0.40
C TYR A 78 0.18 -5.15 0.43
N TYR A 79 1.16 -5.08 -0.45
CA TYR A 79 2.25 -6.05 -0.46
C TYR A 79 3.04 -6.05 0.85
N GLN A 80 3.39 -4.87 1.37
CA GLN A 80 4.08 -4.76 2.66
C GLN A 80 3.25 -5.33 3.82
N SER A 81 1.93 -5.17 3.76
CA SER A 81 1.00 -5.78 4.72
C SER A 81 0.94 -7.31 4.57
N PHE A 82 0.94 -7.82 3.33
CA PHE A 82 1.04 -9.26 3.06
C PHE A 82 2.35 -9.87 3.58
N LEU A 83 3.49 -9.18 3.42
CA LEU A 83 4.76 -9.64 3.98
C LEU A 83 4.73 -9.74 5.51
N ARG A 84 4.01 -8.84 6.19
CA ARG A 84 3.78 -8.94 7.64
C ARG A 84 2.95 -10.16 8.00
N TRP A 85 1.94 -10.49 7.21
CA TRP A 85 1.19 -11.74 7.34
C TRP A 85 2.10 -12.94 7.16
N LYS A 86 2.86 -13.03 6.06
CA LYS A 86 3.77 -14.15 5.76
C LYS A 86 4.78 -14.35 6.89
N LYS A 87 5.42 -13.26 7.35
CA LYS A 87 6.33 -13.28 8.49
C LYS A 87 5.64 -13.77 9.77
N TRP A 88 4.46 -13.26 10.08
CA TRP A 88 3.71 -13.68 11.26
C TRP A 88 3.32 -15.16 11.19
N ALA A 89 2.87 -15.64 10.03
CA ALA A 89 2.47 -17.02 9.80
C ALA A 89 3.65 -17.98 10.02
N ILE A 90 4.81 -17.70 9.41
CA ILE A 90 6.04 -18.48 9.57
C ILE A 90 6.47 -18.52 11.04
N LEU A 91 6.48 -17.37 11.72
CA LEU A 91 6.89 -17.29 13.13
C LEU A 91 5.96 -18.06 14.07
N ASN A 92 4.69 -18.25 13.70
CA ASN A 92 3.71 -19.02 14.47
C ASN A 92 3.56 -20.47 13.98
N GLY A 93 4.46 -20.94 13.12
CA GLY A 93 4.50 -22.34 12.68
C GLY A 93 3.43 -22.74 11.66
N ILE A 94 2.82 -21.77 10.94
CA ILE A 94 1.94 -22.08 9.82
C ILE A 94 2.80 -22.60 8.67
N GLU A 95 2.41 -23.76 8.11
CA GLU A 95 3.09 -24.37 6.97
C GLU A 95 3.04 -23.46 5.74
N ASN A 96 4.09 -23.47 4.91
CA ASN A 96 4.15 -22.61 3.72
C ASN A 96 2.96 -22.83 2.76
N CYS A 97 2.47 -24.06 2.65
CA CYS A 97 1.29 -24.39 1.84
C CYS A 97 -0.01 -23.71 2.30
N ASP A 98 -0.07 -23.27 3.56
CA ASP A 98 -1.22 -22.60 4.19
C ASP A 98 -1.04 -21.08 4.30
N ILE A 99 0.07 -20.53 3.81
CA ILE A 99 0.32 -19.08 3.76
C ILE A 99 -0.41 -18.44 2.58
N LEU A 100 -0.40 -19.13 1.43
CA LEU A 100 -1.05 -18.70 0.20
C LEU A 100 -1.42 -19.93 -0.68
N PRO A 101 -2.71 -20.24 -0.87
CA PRO A 101 -3.89 -19.57 -0.31
C PRO A 101 -4.02 -19.76 1.20
N ALA A 102 -4.24 -18.65 1.91
CA ALA A 102 -4.43 -18.65 3.36
C ALA A 102 -5.77 -19.26 3.76
N LYS A 103 -5.76 -20.09 4.80
CA LYS A 103 -7.00 -20.58 5.43
C LYS A 103 -7.70 -19.45 6.19
N ALA A 104 -9.02 -19.36 6.05
CA ALA A 104 -9.85 -18.35 6.71
C ALA A 104 -9.66 -18.31 8.23
N PHE A 105 -9.49 -19.48 8.87
CA PHE A 105 -9.26 -19.58 10.31
C PHE A 105 -7.93 -18.92 10.73
N HIS A 106 -6.85 -19.13 9.98
CA HIS A 106 -5.55 -18.50 10.27
C HIS A 106 -5.62 -16.97 10.10
N VAL A 107 -6.31 -16.51 9.06
CA VAL A 107 -6.54 -15.06 8.84
C VAL A 107 -7.32 -14.46 10.00
N ALA A 108 -8.38 -15.12 10.48
CA ALA A 108 -9.15 -14.67 11.63
C ALA A 108 -8.30 -14.50 12.90
N ILE A 109 -7.45 -15.49 13.21
CA ILE A 109 -6.51 -15.42 14.34
C ILE A 109 -5.53 -14.25 14.16
N TYR A 110 -5.00 -14.06 12.96
CA TYR A 110 -4.09 -12.95 12.70
C TYR A 110 -4.74 -11.60 12.91
N LEU A 111 -5.95 -11.37 12.37
CA LEU A 111 -6.69 -10.13 12.61
C LEU A 111 -6.97 -9.91 14.11
N ALA A 112 -7.30 -10.97 14.85
CA ALA A 112 -7.46 -10.89 16.30
C ALA A 112 -6.15 -10.51 17.01
N SER A 113 -5.01 -11.05 16.60
CA SER A 113 -3.70 -10.71 17.17
C SER A 113 -3.29 -9.25 16.88
N LEU A 114 -3.61 -8.74 15.68
CA LEU A 114 -3.40 -7.33 15.34
C LEU A 114 -4.29 -6.42 16.18
N THR A 115 -5.52 -6.86 16.45
CA THR A 115 -6.46 -6.11 17.29
C THR A 115 -5.95 -5.96 18.72
N GLN A 116 -5.33 -7.00 19.28
CA GLN A 116 -4.74 -6.95 20.63
C GLN A 116 -3.47 -6.09 20.72
N SER A 117 -2.71 -5.98 19.62
CA SER A 117 -1.42 -5.29 19.61
C SER A 117 -1.47 -3.86 19.07
N SER A 118 -2.60 -3.43 18.50
CA SER A 118 -2.75 -2.13 17.84
C SER A 118 -3.70 -1.21 18.60
N ASN A 119 -3.36 0.08 18.68
CA ASN A 119 -4.24 1.12 19.26
C ASN A 119 -5.26 1.69 18.26
N THR A 120 -5.19 1.29 16.99
CA THR A 120 -6.08 1.79 15.94
C THR A 120 -6.50 0.65 15.03
N VAL A 121 -7.63 0.80 14.35
CA VAL A 121 -8.17 -0.21 13.43
C VAL A 121 -7.37 -0.33 12.11
N SER A 122 -6.56 0.67 11.78
CA SER A 122 -5.89 0.79 10.48
C SER A 122 -5.05 -0.46 10.10
N PRO A 123 -4.20 -1.02 10.98
CA PRO A 123 -3.42 -2.21 10.65
C PRO A 123 -4.28 -3.45 10.36
N VAL A 124 -5.40 -3.60 11.07
CA VAL A 124 -6.35 -4.72 10.89
C VAL A 124 -7.04 -4.63 9.53
N VAL A 125 -7.50 -3.43 9.17
CA VAL A 125 -8.15 -3.16 7.88
C VAL A 125 -7.17 -3.35 6.73
N GLN A 126 -5.94 -2.85 6.88
CA GLN A 126 -4.90 -3.01 5.88
C GLN A 126 -4.54 -4.48 5.67
N ALA A 127 -4.41 -5.27 6.76
CA ALA A 127 -4.20 -6.70 6.69
C ALA A 127 -5.31 -7.42 5.92
N PHE A 128 -6.58 -7.14 6.25
CA PHE A 128 -7.73 -7.71 5.57
C PHE A 128 -7.70 -7.43 4.06
N TYR A 129 -7.57 -6.16 3.65
CA TYR A 129 -7.60 -5.83 2.23
C TYR A 129 -6.36 -6.27 1.46
N SER A 130 -5.19 -6.33 2.12
CA SER A 130 -3.99 -6.91 1.52
C SER A 130 -4.17 -8.40 1.20
N LEU A 131 -4.77 -9.16 2.12
CA LEU A 131 -5.08 -10.57 1.92
C LEU A 131 -6.18 -10.77 0.88
N LYS A 132 -7.20 -9.90 0.85
CA LYS A 132 -8.22 -9.93 -0.20
C LYS A 132 -7.59 -9.73 -1.58
N TRP A 133 -6.70 -8.74 -1.69
CA TRP A 133 -6.02 -8.43 -2.94
C TRP A 133 -5.09 -9.55 -3.40
N ILE A 134 -4.20 -10.07 -2.55
CA ILE A 134 -3.27 -11.14 -2.95
C ILE A 134 -4.03 -12.40 -3.42
N HIS A 135 -5.14 -12.76 -2.77
CA HIS A 135 -5.97 -13.89 -3.17
C HIS A 135 -6.70 -13.66 -4.49
N SER A 136 -7.06 -12.41 -4.81
CA SER A 136 -7.60 -12.06 -6.13
C SER A 136 -6.56 -12.16 -7.25
N LEU A 137 -5.28 -11.93 -6.95
CA LEU A 137 -4.20 -12.07 -7.95
C LEU A 137 -3.91 -13.52 -8.28
N ILE A 138 -3.98 -14.42 -7.29
CA ILE A 138 -3.72 -15.85 -7.49
C ILE A 138 -4.92 -16.63 -8.04
N GLY A 139 -6.02 -15.96 -8.38
CA GLY A 139 -7.22 -16.60 -8.91
C GLY A 139 -7.89 -17.59 -7.95
N SER A 140 -7.68 -17.44 -6.63
CA SER A 140 -8.25 -18.37 -5.65
C SER A 140 -9.78 -18.36 -5.69
N LEU A 141 -10.40 -19.53 -5.87
CA LEU A 141 -11.86 -19.68 -5.96
C LEU A 141 -12.60 -19.14 -4.72
N CYS A 142 -11.97 -19.18 -3.54
CA CYS A 142 -12.53 -18.68 -2.30
C CYS A 142 -11.48 -17.85 -1.56
N SER A 143 -11.64 -16.53 -1.53
CA SER A 143 -10.78 -15.70 -0.67
C SER A 143 -11.09 -16.01 0.80
N PRO A 144 -10.08 -16.14 1.69
CA PRO A 144 -10.32 -16.26 3.12
C PRO A 144 -11.10 -15.07 3.68
N THR A 145 -11.00 -13.91 3.01
CA THR A 145 -11.67 -12.68 3.41
C THR A 145 -13.17 -12.64 3.12
N ASP A 146 -13.68 -13.58 2.31
CA ASP A 146 -15.12 -13.71 2.04
C ASP A 146 -15.80 -14.65 3.06
N SER A 147 -15.03 -15.30 3.94
CA SER A 147 -15.56 -16.11 5.04
C SER A 147 -16.29 -15.25 6.08
N SER A 148 -17.50 -15.67 6.48
CA SER A 148 -18.26 -15.00 7.54
C SER A 148 -17.49 -14.89 8.86
N LEU A 149 -16.60 -15.83 9.16
CA LEU A 149 -15.73 -15.76 10.34
C LEU A 149 -14.82 -14.53 10.27
N VAL A 150 -14.09 -14.38 9.17
CA VAL A 150 -13.11 -13.29 8.99
C VAL A 150 -13.80 -11.94 8.93
N ILE A 151 -14.95 -11.87 8.25
CA ILE A 151 -15.77 -10.65 8.18
C ILE A 151 -16.24 -10.25 9.58
N ASN A 152 -16.79 -11.18 10.36
CA ASN A 152 -17.27 -10.86 11.71
C ASN A 152 -16.12 -10.47 12.65
N VAL A 153 -14.94 -11.08 12.52
CA VAL A 153 -13.75 -10.67 13.28
C VAL A 153 -13.31 -9.26 12.90
N LEU A 154 -13.30 -8.90 11.62
CA LEU A 154 -12.99 -7.54 11.17
C LEU A 154 -13.97 -6.52 11.75
N GLU A 155 -15.27 -6.80 11.71
CA GLU A 155 -16.30 -5.92 12.27
C GLU A 155 -16.20 -5.83 13.80
N GLY A 156 -15.84 -6.92 14.48
CA GLY A 156 -15.52 -6.91 15.91
C GLY A 156 -14.32 -6.01 16.24
N ALA A 157 -13.23 -6.16 15.49
CA ALA A 157 -12.02 -5.35 15.64
C ALA A 157 -12.29 -3.85 15.42
N LYS A 158 -13.07 -3.50 14.38
CA LYS A 158 -13.50 -2.13 14.11
C LYS A 158 -14.23 -1.51 15.30
N ARG A 159 -15.12 -2.26 15.95
CA ARG A 159 -15.86 -1.78 17.13
C ARG A 159 -14.98 -1.70 18.36
N SER A 160 -14.12 -2.69 18.58
CA SER A 160 -13.22 -2.74 19.74
C SER A 160 -12.19 -1.61 19.74
N LEU A 161 -11.73 -1.20 18.56
CA LEU A 161 -10.71 -0.15 18.38
C LEU A 161 -11.33 1.19 17.96
N ALA A 162 -12.66 1.29 17.97
CA ALA A 162 -13.34 2.54 17.65
C ALA A 162 -13.04 3.56 18.75
N THR A 163 -12.42 4.67 18.37
CA THR A 163 -12.33 5.84 19.25
C THR A 163 -13.63 6.64 19.13
N PRO A 164 -14.10 7.27 20.24
CA PRO A 164 -15.23 8.17 20.18
C PRO A 164 -14.95 9.28 19.16
N THR A 165 -15.84 9.47 18.20
CA THR A 165 -15.78 10.59 17.28
C THR A 165 -16.15 11.86 18.05
N ASN A 166 -15.14 12.55 18.59
CA ASN A 166 -15.32 13.92 19.05
C ASN A 166 -15.69 14.76 17.84
N LYS A 167 -16.97 15.19 17.79
CA LYS A 167 -17.40 16.18 16.81
C LYS A 167 -16.55 17.42 17.05
N LYS A 168 -15.89 17.91 16.00
CA LYS A 168 -15.17 19.18 16.07
C LYS A 168 -16.18 20.25 16.48
N GLU A 169 -15.84 21.05 17.49
CA GLU A 169 -16.66 22.20 17.85
C GLU A 169 -16.73 23.16 16.65
N PRO A 170 -17.86 23.88 16.47
CA PRO A 170 -17.95 24.94 15.47
C PRO A 170 -16.77 25.91 15.61
N ILE A 171 -16.20 26.34 14.49
CA ILE A 171 -15.16 27.35 14.52
C ILE A 171 -15.75 28.64 15.10
N SER A 172 -15.11 29.19 16.14
CA SER A 172 -15.58 30.41 16.79
C SER A 172 -14.91 31.64 16.19
N VAL A 173 -15.56 32.81 16.31
CA VAL A 173 -15.00 34.09 15.86
C VAL A 173 -13.70 34.40 16.60
N GLU A 174 -13.61 34.06 17.89
CA GLU A 174 -12.41 34.26 18.70
C GLU A 174 -11.25 33.38 18.21
N LEU A 175 -11.54 32.15 17.78
CA LEU A 175 -10.53 31.25 17.22
C LEU A 175 -10.01 31.77 15.87
N LEU A 176 -10.90 32.35 15.05
CA LEU A 176 -10.53 32.99 13.79
C LEU A 176 -9.62 34.21 14.01
N HIS A 177 -9.91 35.04 15.02
CA HIS A 177 -9.04 36.15 15.40
C HIS A 177 -7.66 35.66 15.87
N LYS A 178 -7.61 34.65 16.75
CA LYS A 178 -6.33 34.05 17.20
C LYS A 178 -5.51 33.47 16.05
N MET A 179 -6.16 32.80 15.10
CA MET A 179 -5.52 32.29 13.89
C MET A 179 -4.94 33.43 13.05
N TYR A 180 -5.71 34.51 12.84
CA TYR A 180 -5.23 35.70 12.14
C TYR A 180 -3.99 36.28 12.82
N ASP A 181 -4.04 36.54 14.11
CA ASP A 181 -2.93 37.13 14.87
C ASP A 181 -1.67 36.26 14.83
N ALA A 182 -1.83 34.93 14.84
CA ALA A 182 -0.72 33.99 14.79
C ALA A 182 -0.10 33.83 13.38
N MET A 183 -0.90 33.97 12.32
CA MET A 183 -0.47 33.65 10.95
C MET A 183 -0.19 34.89 10.09
N PHE A 184 -0.75 36.05 10.43
CA PHE A 184 -0.63 37.24 9.61
C PHE A 184 0.77 37.84 9.71
N SER A 185 1.41 38.01 8.55
CA SER A 185 2.57 38.86 8.41
C SER A 185 2.52 39.59 7.07
N PHE A 186 3.00 40.83 7.08
CA PHE A 186 3.03 41.66 5.88
C PHE A 186 4.00 41.05 4.86
N GLY A 187 3.50 40.74 3.66
CA GLY A 187 4.27 40.10 2.59
C GLY A 187 4.18 38.56 2.50
N ASN A 188 3.57 37.88 3.49
CA ASN A 188 3.35 36.44 3.42
C ASN A 188 2.02 36.10 2.71
N LEU A 189 2.05 36.12 1.39
CA LEU A 189 0.88 35.82 0.54
C LEU A 189 0.31 34.41 0.77
N TYR A 190 1.14 33.43 1.15
CA TYR A 190 0.69 32.08 1.43
C TYR A 190 -0.24 32.05 2.65
N ASN A 191 0.19 32.60 3.78
CA ASN A 191 -0.63 32.69 4.99
C ASN A 191 -1.87 33.56 4.77
N GLN A 192 -1.74 34.69 4.06
CA GLN A 192 -2.87 35.58 3.78
C GLN A 192 -3.95 34.90 2.93
N ARG A 193 -3.57 34.06 1.94
CA ARG A 193 -4.53 33.26 1.16
C ARG A 193 -5.27 32.25 2.05
N ILE A 194 -4.58 31.59 2.97
CA ILE A 194 -5.18 30.64 3.92
C ILE A 194 -6.17 31.35 4.86
N ILE A 195 -5.76 32.49 5.43
CA ILE A 195 -6.62 33.31 6.30
C ILE A 195 -7.91 33.71 5.55
N CYS A 196 -7.79 34.21 4.32
CA CYS A 196 -8.93 34.60 3.50
C CYS A 196 -9.86 33.41 3.20
N ALA A 197 -9.30 32.23 2.90
CA ALA A 197 -10.10 31.02 2.69
C ALA A 197 -10.85 30.60 3.96
N CYS A 198 -10.23 30.68 5.13
CA CYS A 198 -10.90 30.39 6.40
C CYS A 198 -12.03 31.37 6.71
N PHE A 199 -11.83 32.67 6.47
CA PHE A 199 -12.87 33.69 6.72
C PHE A 199 -14.03 33.59 5.72
N THR A 200 -13.73 33.35 4.44
CA THR A 200 -14.77 33.15 3.43
C THR A 200 -15.55 31.87 3.68
N ALA A 201 -14.88 30.76 4.06
CA ALA A 201 -15.56 29.54 4.46
C ALA A 201 -16.46 29.78 5.68
N PHE A 202 -15.99 30.49 6.70
CA PHE A 202 -16.81 30.81 7.87
C PHE A 202 -18.04 31.67 7.55
N ALA A 203 -17.90 32.66 6.69
CA ALA A 203 -18.99 33.57 6.32
C ALA A 203 -20.08 32.93 5.44
N VAL A 204 -19.82 31.75 4.86
CA VAL A 204 -20.76 31.01 4.00
C VAL A 204 -21.64 30.03 4.79
N PHE A 205 -21.29 29.73 6.05
CA PHE A 205 -22.11 28.93 6.98
C PHE A 205 -22.97 29.81 7.88
#